data_AF-A0A941E111-F1
#
_entry.id   AF-A0A941E111-F1
#
_cell.length_a   1.000
_cell.length_b   1.000
_cell.length_c   1.000
_cell.angle_alpha   90.00
_cell.angle_beta   90.00
_cell.angle_gamma   90.00
#
_symmetry.space_group_name_H-M   'P 1'
#
loop_
_entity.id
_entity.type
_entity.pdbx_description
1 polymer ?
#
loop_
_entity_poly.entity_id
_entity_poly.type
_entity_poly.pdbx_seq_one_letter_code
_entity_poly.pdbx_strand_id
1 'polypeptide(L)'
;MMMEAKRLIEDFLLKTKTDFLEKKVAAEIRTKKDQSLTVIAAAREKHQPEADSKYAIKTWFEKAIKDAKPNVTTHPTKFTNPKIRGTTSTIFYGDLCQDGYVKTGNVNSETRFDVSGNSATNTVIFELCALLSIELGDGKKLISLFENDDEKLKDFVGNLGIDFQAVKSKCSLVYWGEEATPMTHDLIRQVYFPVTAGYHLLSITTPSMLMFEVKRRVNEFDKWIDGTSVKRFRSENKFYADGFEEMPNLTEIGFSHNEFTKMGNVSYLNVKSAGIAYLISSLPPSLKPELTRLPTTDFFSNCLWPNQFKLQFELMHKWLVDSRNNFQVRTRRDEILLEIFDEIVQKIWQLRAVDPDWSSKERFSDLPKWQKVVLDDHWKIERVDDDQFLNEFLRSTARWMILAYKKILGKNALSLNDDELKHVTQLIQEQKEALL
;
A
#
# COMPACT_ATOMS: atom_id res chain seq x y z
N MET A 1 27.94 -31.84 -7.35
CA MET A 1 28.63 -31.43 -6.11
C MET A 1 30.06 -30.88 -6.27
N MET A 2 31.11 -31.61 -6.73
CA MET A 2 32.49 -31.01 -6.81
C MET A 2 32.61 -29.80 -7.74
N MET A 3 31.96 -29.86 -8.91
CA MET A 3 31.88 -28.74 -9.86
C MET A 3 30.91 -27.65 -9.43
N GLU A 4 30.19 -27.83 -8.33
CA GLU A 4 29.01 -27.02 -8.02
C GLU A 4 29.38 -25.88 -7.07
N ALA A 5 30.00 -26.15 -5.92
CA ALA A 5 30.35 -25.10 -4.96
C ALA A 5 31.36 -24.08 -5.51
N LYS A 6 32.46 -24.56 -6.14
CA LYS A 6 33.45 -23.69 -6.78
C LYS A 6 32.79 -22.82 -7.86
N ARG A 7 32.05 -23.43 -8.77
CA ARG A 7 31.37 -22.74 -9.86
C ARG A 7 30.35 -21.73 -9.35
N LEU A 8 29.61 -22.06 -8.29
CA LEU A 8 28.65 -21.14 -7.67
C LEU A 8 29.34 -19.91 -7.07
N ILE A 9 30.50 -20.09 -6.42
CA ILE A 9 31.31 -18.96 -5.93
C ILE A 9 31.81 -18.11 -7.11
N GLU A 10 32.35 -18.74 -8.15
CA GLU A 10 32.83 -18.06 -9.36
C GLU A 10 31.71 -17.28 -10.06
N ASP A 11 30.56 -17.90 -10.30
CA ASP A 11 29.39 -17.32 -10.94
C ASP A 11 28.81 -16.17 -10.09
N PHE A 12 28.74 -16.33 -8.77
CA PHE A 12 28.28 -15.28 -7.86
C PHE A 12 29.19 -14.06 -7.90
N LEU A 13 30.51 -14.25 -7.82
CA LEU A 13 31.48 -13.16 -7.85
C LEU A 13 31.52 -12.50 -9.22
N LEU A 14 31.36 -13.26 -10.31
CA LEU A 14 31.25 -12.71 -11.66
C LEU A 14 30.01 -11.83 -11.81
N LYS A 15 28.85 -12.28 -11.31
CA LYS A 15 27.61 -11.49 -11.30
C LYS A 15 27.80 -10.22 -10.47
N THR A 16 28.32 -10.35 -9.25
CA THR A 16 28.52 -9.21 -8.34
C THR A 16 29.52 -8.19 -8.92
N LYS A 17 30.57 -8.65 -9.59
CA LYS A 17 31.52 -7.82 -10.34
C LYS A 17 30.83 -7.03 -11.45
N THR A 18 29.95 -7.69 -12.21
CA THR A 18 29.20 -7.08 -13.31
C THR A 18 28.26 -6.00 -12.78
N ASP A 19 27.47 -6.30 -11.74
CA ASP A 19 26.57 -5.35 -11.10
C ASP A 19 27.31 -4.11 -10.55
N PHE A 20 28.49 -4.32 -9.96
CA PHE A 20 29.33 -3.23 -9.47
C PHE A 20 29.82 -2.33 -10.61
N LEU A 21 30.28 -2.94 -11.70
CA LEU A 21 30.77 -2.23 -12.87
C LEU A 21 29.66 -1.40 -13.52
N GLU A 22 28.48 -1.99 -13.71
CA GLU A 22 27.31 -1.30 -14.27
C GLU A 22 26.90 -0.09 -13.43
N LYS A 23 26.89 -0.22 -12.09
CA LYS A 23 26.58 0.90 -11.19
C LYS A 23 27.61 2.04 -11.29
N LYS A 24 28.90 1.72 -11.37
CA LYS A 24 29.97 2.70 -11.54
C LYS A 24 29.86 3.43 -12.87
N VAL A 25 29.62 2.68 -13.95
CA VAL A 25 29.40 3.23 -15.29
C VAL A 25 28.17 4.15 -15.28
N ALA A 26 27.02 3.67 -14.79
CA ALA A 26 25.80 4.47 -14.74
C ALA A 26 25.97 5.77 -13.93
N ALA A 27 26.68 5.71 -12.79
CA ALA A 27 26.97 6.90 -11.99
C ALA A 27 27.84 7.92 -12.74
N GLU A 28 28.87 7.47 -13.47
CA GLU A 28 29.70 8.35 -14.29
C GLU A 28 28.91 8.95 -15.47
N ILE A 29 28.16 8.12 -16.20
CA ILE A 29 27.40 8.52 -17.38
C ILE A 29 26.30 9.53 -17.03
N ARG A 30 25.64 9.39 -15.87
CA ARG A 30 24.62 10.32 -15.40
C ARG A 30 25.10 11.77 -15.29
N THR A 31 26.40 11.99 -15.11
CA THR A 31 27.01 13.33 -15.02
C THR A 31 27.42 13.91 -16.38
N LYS A 32 27.41 13.09 -17.44
CA LYS A 32 27.83 13.48 -18.78
C LYS A 32 26.63 13.91 -19.64
N LYS A 33 26.87 14.90 -20.50
CA LYS A 33 25.89 15.37 -21.51
C LYS A 33 25.75 14.39 -22.67
N ASP A 34 26.86 13.76 -23.08
CA ASP A 34 26.88 12.71 -24.10
C ASP A 34 26.81 11.34 -23.42
N GLN A 35 25.81 10.55 -23.83
CA GLN A 35 25.54 9.19 -23.33
C GLN A 35 25.60 8.16 -24.47
N SER A 36 26.34 8.48 -25.54
CA SER A 36 26.60 7.57 -26.65
C SER A 36 27.30 6.28 -26.21
N LEU A 37 27.14 5.22 -27.01
CA LEU A 37 27.72 3.90 -26.73
C LEU A 37 29.25 3.94 -26.58
N THR A 38 29.93 4.84 -27.29
CA THR A 38 31.38 5.04 -27.18
C THR A 38 31.78 5.57 -25.81
N VAL A 39 31.03 6.52 -25.25
CA VAL A 39 31.28 7.06 -23.90
C VAL A 39 31.01 6.01 -22.82
N ILE A 40 29.97 5.18 -23.00
CA ILE A 40 29.66 4.06 -22.11
C ILE A 40 30.78 3.02 -22.13
N ALA A 41 31.27 2.64 -23.32
CA ALA A 41 32.36 1.68 -23.47
C ALA A 41 33.65 2.17 -22.80
N ALA A 42 34.02 3.44 -23.00
CA ALA A 42 35.20 4.03 -22.37
C ALA A 42 35.08 4.09 -20.84
N ALA A 43 33.91 4.43 -20.30
CA ALA A 43 33.66 4.39 -18.85
C ALA A 43 33.79 2.96 -18.31
N ARG A 44 33.29 1.95 -19.05
CA ARG A 44 33.42 0.54 -18.66
C ARG A 44 34.88 0.11 -18.60
N GLU A 45 35.66 0.40 -19.64
CA GLU A 45 37.09 0.07 -19.70
C GLU A 45 37.88 0.71 -18.55
N LYS A 46 37.58 1.97 -18.22
CA LYS A 46 38.19 2.68 -17.10
C LYS A 46 37.96 2.02 -15.73
N HIS A 47 36.74 1.53 -15.46
CA HIS A 47 36.38 0.93 -14.16
C HIS A 47 36.65 -0.59 -14.10
N GLN A 48 36.99 -1.22 -15.23
CA GLN A 48 37.25 -2.66 -15.33
C GLN A 48 38.37 -3.15 -14.40
N PRO A 49 39.55 -2.50 -14.30
CA PRO A 49 40.63 -2.97 -13.43
C PRO A 49 40.28 -2.91 -11.94
N GLU A 50 39.51 -1.89 -11.51
CA GLU A 50 39.02 -1.79 -10.13
C GLU A 50 38.08 -2.98 -9.82
N ALA A 51 37.16 -3.27 -10.74
CA ALA A 51 36.20 -4.37 -10.59
C ALA A 51 36.91 -5.74 -10.56
N ASP A 52 37.86 -5.98 -11.46
CA ASP A 52 38.62 -7.23 -11.52
C ASP A 52 39.47 -7.45 -10.27
N SER A 53 40.16 -6.42 -9.78
CA SER A 53 40.94 -6.51 -8.55
C SER A 53 40.06 -6.74 -7.31
N LYS A 54 38.95 -5.99 -7.19
CA LYS A 54 38.04 -6.06 -6.04
C LYS A 54 37.33 -7.41 -5.91
N TYR A 55 36.96 -8.02 -7.03
CA TYR A 55 36.19 -9.27 -7.07
C TYR A 55 37.04 -10.48 -7.50
N ALA A 56 38.37 -10.35 -7.55
CA ALA A 56 39.26 -11.50 -7.60
C ALA A 56 39.00 -12.39 -6.37
N ILE A 57 38.79 -13.69 -6.58
CA ILE A 57 38.28 -14.63 -5.56
C ILE A 57 39.08 -14.53 -4.26
N LYS A 58 40.41 -14.61 -4.35
CA LYS A 58 41.32 -14.51 -3.21
C LYS A 58 41.16 -13.18 -2.46
N THR A 59 41.27 -12.07 -3.18
CA THR A 59 41.16 -10.71 -2.63
C THR A 59 39.81 -10.49 -1.95
N TRP A 60 38.73 -10.98 -2.55
CA TRP A 60 37.39 -10.84 -2.00
C TRP A 60 37.23 -11.64 -0.70
N PHE A 61 37.69 -12.90 -0.65
CA PHE A 61 37.66 -13.69 0.58
C PHE A 61 38.51 -13.06 1.68
N GLU A 62 39.75 -12.67 1.40
CA GLU A 62 40.62 -12.00 2.38
C GLU A 62 39.95 -10.74 2.97
N LYS A 63 39.32 -9.94 2.10
CA LYS A 63 38.55 -8.77 2.53
C LYS A 63 37.34 -9.14 3.36
N ALA A 64 36.56 -10.14 2.96
CA ALA A 64 35.40 -10.61 3.69
C ALA A 64 35.79 -11.11 5.09
N ILE A 65 36.88 -11.87 5.19
CA ILE A 65 37.41 -12.37 6.48
C ILE A 65 37.83 -11.21 7.39
N LYS A 66 38.52 -10.22 6.83
CA LYS A 66 39.04 -9.08 7.58
C LYS A 66 37.93 -8.12 8.05
N ASP A 67 37.01 -7.76 7.17
CA ASP A 67 36.13 -6.61 7.36
C ASP A 67 34.69 -6.99 7.77
N ALA A 68 34.24 -8.22 7.51
CA ALA A 68 32.87 -8.62 7.84
C ALA A 68 32.66 -8.76 9.35
N LYS A 69 31.61 -8.09 9.83
CA LYS A 69 31.17 -8.09 11.23
C LYS A 69 29.82 -8.82 11.37
N PRO A 70 29.50 -9.39 12.53
CA PRO A 70 28.22 -10.08 12.79
C PRO A 70 27.04 -9.10 12.98
N ASN A 71 26.86 -8.19 12.03
CA ASN A 71 25.79 -7.19 12.06
C ASN A 71 24.59 -7.54 11.16
N VAL A 72 24.51 -8.80 10.73
CA VAL A 72 23.35 -9.33 10.00
C VAL A 72 22.16 -9.35 10.95
N THR A 73 21.02 -8.86 10.47
CA THR A 73 19.81 -8.72 11.28
C THR A 73 18.57 -8.81 10.42
N THR A 74 17.47 -9.13 11.07
CA THR A 74 16.13 -9.07 10.49
C THR A 74 15.33 -7.91 11.07
N HIS A 75 15.60 -7.56 12.33
CA HIS A 75 14.88 -6.53 13.06
C HIS A 75 15.85 -5.47 13.62
N PRO A 76 16.45 -4.62 12.74
CA PRO A 76 17.38 -3.58 13.17
C PRO A 76 16.74 -2.55 14.12
N THR A 77 17.41 -2.31 15.25
CA THR A 77 17.01 -1.31 16.26
C THR A 77 17.18 0.14 15.78
N LYS A 78 18.05 0.37 14.79
CA LYS A 78 18.40 1.70 14.31
C LYS A 78 17.28 2.43 13.56
N PHE A 79 16.23 1.73 13.14
CA PHE A 79 15.02 2.36 12.58
C PHE A 79 14.17 3.05 13.65
N THR A 80 14.31 2.66 14.92
CA THR A 80 13.73 3.41 16.05
C THR A 80 14.52 4.67 16.32
N ASN A 81 15.84 4.54 16.42
CA ASN A 81 16.75 5.68 16.57
C ASN A 81 18.14 5.36 15.98
N PRO A 82 18.64 6.14 15.01
CA PRO A 82 19.90 5.85 14.33
C PRO A 82 21.13 5.95 15.24
N LYS A 83 21.00 6.55 16.42
CA LYS A 83 22.08 6.68 17.42
C LYS A 83 22.31 5.40 18.23
N ILE A 84 21.40 4.42 18.19
CA ILE A 84 21.54 3.17 18.93
C ILE A 84 22.83 2.43 18.53
N ARG A 85 23.60 1.99 19.53
CA ARG A 85 24.83 1.20 19.42
C ARG A 85 24.82 0.10 20.49
N GLY A 86 25.60 -0.97 20.28
CA GLY A 86 25.79 -2.00 21.32
C GLY A 86 24.59 -2.90 21.62
N THR A 87 23.56 -2.91 20.77
CA THR A 87 22.46 -3.87 20.86
C THR A 87 22.81 -5.16 20.13
N THR A 88 22.37 -6.30 20.65
CA THR A 88 22.53 -7.59 19.98
C THR A 88 21.76 -7.61 18.66
N SER A 89 22.41 -8.03 17.58
CA SER A 89 21.75 -8.23 16.29
C SER A 89 20.69 -9.34 16.42
N THR A 90 19.48 -9.10 15.91
CA THR A 90 18.38 -10.07 16.01
C THR A 90 18.10 -10.69 14.65
N ILE A 91 18.32 -12.00 14.53
CA ILE A 91 17.95 -12.78 13.36
C ILE A 91 16.76 -13.66 13.73
N PHE A 92 15.60 -13.35 13.16
CA PHE A 92 14.35 -14.08 13.40
C PHE A 92 13.62 -14.22 12.08
N TYR A 93 13.40 -15.47 11.66
CA TYR A 93 12.64 -15.79 10.47
C TYR A 93 11.19 -16.13 10.79
N GLY A 94 10.92 -16.66 11.99
CA GLY A 94 9.59 -17.11 12.40
C GLY A 94 9.08 -18.30 11.61
N ASP A 95 8.07 -18.97 12.17
CA ASP A 95 7.40 -20.09 11.52
C ASP A 95 6.23 -19.63 10.65
N LEU A 96 5.95 -20.40 9.60
CA LEU A 96 4.77 -20.21 8.77
C LEU A 96 3.52 -20.65 9.55
N CYS A 97 2.53 -19.77 9.70
CA CYS A 97 1.27 -20.04 10.38
C CYS A 97 0.11 -19.29 9.71
N GLN A 98 -0.95 -20.01 9.34
CA GLN A 98 -2.13 -19.43 8.67
C GLN A 98 -3.17 -18.92 9.68
N ASP A 99 -2.79 -17.92 10.48
CA ASP A 99 -3.63 -17.35 11.55
C ASP A 99 -4.26 -15.99 11.18
N GLY A 100 -4.22 -15.62 9.90
CA GLY A 100 -4.77 -14.35 9.40
C GLY A 100 -3.85 -13.14 9.61
N TYR A 101 -2.67 -13.31 10.21
CA TYR A 101 -1.69 -12.23 10.40
C TYR A 101 -0.54 -12.28 9.39
N VAL A 102 -0.07 -11.10 8.99
CA VAL A 102 1.18 -10.94 8.24
C VAL A 102 2.34 -10.82 9.24
N LYS A 103 3.22 -11.82 9.25
CA LYS A 103 4.35 -11.97 10.17
C LYS A 103 5.62 -12.29 9.38
N THR A 104 6.79 -12.13 10.00
CA THR A 104 8.09 -12.42 9.36
C THR A 104 8.17 -13.82 8.75
N GLY A 105 7.58 -14.83 9.40
CA GLY A 105 7.55 -16.22 8.91
C GLY A 105 6.58 -16.48 7.75
N ASN A 106 5.64 -15.56 7.52
CA ASN A 106 4.55 -15.73 6.54
C ASN A 106 4.79 -14.99 5.23
N VAL A 107 5.91 -14.27 5.09
CA VAL A 107 6.19 -13.46 3.90
C VAL A 107 7.30 -14.09 3.07
N ASN A 108 6.95 -14.47 1.84
CA ASN A 108 7.95 -14.78 0.84
C ASN A 108 8.59 -13.49 0.32
N SER A 109 9.89 -13.34 0.52
CA SER A 109 10.67 -12.19 0.05
C SER A 109 12.01 -12.72 -0.43
N GLU A 110 12.48 -12.16 -1.55
CA GLU A 110 13.80 -12.49 -2.13
C GLU A 110 14.94 -12.14 -1.17
N THR A 111 14.79 -11.06 -0.40
CA THR A 111 15.81 -10.63 0.57
C THR A 111 15.33 -10.90 1.99
N ARG A 112 15.89 -11.95 2.59
CA ARG A 112 15.48 -12.46 3.90
C ARG A 112 16.24 -11.85 5.08
N PHE A 113 17.20 -10.96 4.86
CA PHE A 113 17.98 -10.32 5.93
C PHE A 113 18.40 -8.90 5.54
N ASP A 114 18.85 -8.14 6.52
CA ASP A 114 19.44 -6.82 6.38
C ASP A 114 20.80 -6.80 7.09
N VAL A 115 21.60 -5.77 6.85
CA VAL A 115 22.84 -5.52 7.56
C VAL A 115 22.72 -4.17 8.24
N SER A 116 22.65 -4.19 9.57
CA SER A 116 22.68 -2.97 10.37
C SER A 116 24.14 -2.49 10.50
N GLY A 117 24.36 -1.20 10.69
CA GLY A 117 25.68 -0.75 11.15
C GLY A 117 26.41 0.18 10.21
N ASN A 118 27.68 -0.12 9.92
CA ASN A 118 28.65 0.79 9.32
C ASN A 118 28.65 0.66 7.80
N SER A 119 28.34 1.75 7.11
CA SER A 119 28.28 1.81 5.63
C SER A 119 29.53 1.27 4.93
N ALA A 120 30.72 1.37 5.56
CA ALA A 120 31.97 0.86 5.00
C ALA A 120 32.00 -0.68 4.87
N THR A 121 31.31 -1.41 5.75
CA THR A 121 31.34 -2.89 5.80
C THR A 121 30.04 -3.54 5.36
N ASN A 122 28.93 -2.79 5.32
CA ASN A 122 27.61 -3.35 5.03
C ASN A 122 27.56 -4.11 3.70
N THR A 123 28.20 -3.60 2.65
CA THR A 123 28.22 -4.25 1.34
C THR A 123 28.91 -5.61 1.37
N VAL A 124 30.09 -5.73 1.97
CA VAL A 124 30.81 -7.02 2.02
C VAL A 124 30.10 -8.04 2.90
N ILE A 125 29.47 -7.60 4.00
CA ILE A 125 28.64 -8.46 4.86
C ILE A 125 27.43 -8.99 4.08
N PHE A 126 26.74 -8.11 3.34
CA PHE A 126 25.58 -8.49 2.53
C PHE A 126 25.97 -9.45 1.40
N GLU A 127 27.05 -9.16 0.66
CA GLU A 127 27.58 -10.03 -0.39
C GLU A 127 27.96 -11.41 0.17
N LEU A 128 28.64 -11.47 1.32
CA LEU A 128 29.01 -12.72 1.98
C LEU A 128 27.77 -13.54 2.37
N CYS A 129 26.77 -12.92 2.99
CA CYS A 129 25.55 -13.63 3.38
C CYS A 129 24.70 -14.06 2.19
N ALA A 130 24.69 -13.27 1.11
CA ALA A 130 24.03 -13.64 -0.14
C ALA A 130 24.71 -14.87 -0.77
N LEU A 131 26.05 -14.89 -0.82
CA LEU A 131 26.82 -16.04 -1.28
C LEU A 131 26.52 -17.30 -0.45
N LEU A 132 26.58 -17.17 0.87
CA LEU A 132 26.36 -18.28 1.80
C LEU A 132 24.91 -18.82 1.77
N SER A 133 23.95 -18.01 1.31
CA SER A 133 22.54 -18.37 1.19
C SER A 133 22.17 -19.10 -0.11
N ILE A 134 23.10 -19.22 -1.06
CA ILE A 134 22.86 -19.93 -2.33
C ILE A 134 22.48 -21.38 -2.06
N GLU A 135 21.38 -21.84 -2.65
CA GLU A 135 20.91 -23.22 -2.56
C GLU A 135 21.71 -24.14 -3.48
N LEU A 136 22.07 -25.33 -2.96
CA LEU A 136 22.86 -26.35 -3.64
C LEU A 136 22.01 -27.52 -4.17
N GLY A 137 20.71 -27.54 -3.87
CA GLY A 137 19.83 -28.70 -3.99
C GLY A 137 19.50 -29.34 -2.63
N ASP A 138 18.40 -30.09 -2.55
CA ASP A 138 17.92 -30.79 -1.34
C ASP A 138 17.73 -29.88 -0.10
N GLY A 139 17.47 -28.59 -0.32
CA GLY A 139 17.32 -27.59 0.75
C GLY A 139 18.63 -27.21 1.46
N LYS A 140 19.79 -27.70 1.00
CA LYS A 140 21.10 -27.32 1.54
C LYS A 140 21.57 -26.00 0.95
N LYS A 141 22.26 -25.22 1.77
CA LYS A 141 22.87 -23.94 1.37
C LYS A 141 24.39 -24.03 1.36
N LEU A 142 25.06 -23.10 0.67
CA LEU A 142 26.52 -23.07 0.61
C LEU A 142 27.19 -23.02 2.00
N ILE A 143 26.60 -22.33 2.98
CA ILE A 143 27.11 -22.31 4.36
C ILE A 143 27.29 -23.72 4.95
N SER A 144 26.41 -24.66 4.62
CA SER A 144 26.49 -26.03 5.14
C SER A 144 27.75 -26.78 4.70
N LEU A 145 28.36 -26.40 3.57
CA LEU A 145 29.64 -27.00 3.14
C LEU A 145 30.80 -26.51 3.99
N PHE A 146 30.76 -25.25 4.45
CA PHE A 146 31.74 -24.74 5.42
C PHE A 146 31.57 -25.43 6.77
N GLU A 147 30.33 -25.56 7.27
CA GLU A 147 30.02 -26.18 8.55
C GLU A 147 30.47 -27.63 8.64
N ASN A 148 30.25 -28.40 7.57
CA ASN A 148 30.56 -29.83 7.48
C ASN A 148 32.02 -30.14 7.07
N ASP A 149 32.89 -29.14 7.01
CA ASP A 149 34.29 -29.30 6.58
C ASP A 149 34.42 -30.03 5.23
N ASP A 150 33.60 -29.66 4.23
CA ASP A 150 33.62 -30.30 2.92
C ASP A 150 35.04 -30.26 2.32
N GLU A 151 35.62 -31.44 2.09
CA GLU A 151 37.02 -31.58 1.69
C GLU A 151 37.31 -30.87 0.36
N LYS A 152 36.34 -30.79 -0.56
CA LYS A 152 36.54 -30.13 -1.86
C LYS A 152 36.54 -28.62 -1.72
N LEU A 153 35.67 -28.08 -0.88
CA LEU A 153 35.67 -26.64 -0.57
C LEU A 153 36.95 -26.25 0.18
N LYS A 154 37.41 -27.12 1.09
CA LYS A 154 38.67 -26.96 1.81
C LYS A 154 39.88 -26.97 0.87
N ASP A 155 39.94 -27.89 -0.08
CA ASP A 155 40.96 -27.92 -1.14
C ASP A 155 40.92 -26.64 -1.99
N PHE A 156 39.72 -26.19 -2.38
CA PHE A 156 39.56 -24.96 -3.16
C PHE A 156 40.08 -23.73 -2.42
N VAL A 157 39.67 -23.53 -1.16
CA VAL A 157 40.11 -22.41 -0.33
C VAL A 157 41.62 -22.51 -0.03
N GLY A 158 42.12 -23.72 0.25
CA GLY A 158 43.54 -23.99 0.46
C GLY A 158 44.40 -23.66 -0.78
N ASN A 159 43.94 -24.00 -1.98
CA ASN A 159 44.61 -23.66 -3.24
C ASN A 159 44.70 -22.15 -3.51
N LEU A 160 43.83 -21.34 -2.89
CA LEU A 160 43.92 -19.87 -2.92
C LEU A 160 44.95 -19.33 -1.92
N GLY A 161 45.51 -20.20 -1.06
CA GLY A 161 46.42 -19.83 0.03
C GLY A 161 45.70 -19.19 1.22
N ILE A 162 44.43 -19.52 1.44
CA ILE A 162 43.60 -18.99 2.53
C ILE A 162 43.36 -20.10 3.57
N ASP A 163 43.39 -19.74 4.85
CA ASP A 163 43.04 -20.68 5.92
C ASP A 163 41.53 -20.97 5.94
N PHE A 164 41.17 -22.21 5.61
CA PHE A 164 39.79 -22.66 5.60
C PHE A 164 39.12 -22.54 6.97
N GLN A 165 39.83 -22.79 8.08
CA GLN A 165 39.22 -22.73 9.41
C GLN A 165 38.91 -21.28 9.81
N ALA A 166 39.77 -20.33 9.45
CA ALA A 166 39.49 -18.91 9.59
C ALA A 166 38.26 -18.47 8.76
N VAL A 167 38.13 -18.95 7.52
CA VAL A 167 36.97 -18.67 6.66
C VAL A 167 35.69 -19.25 7.28
N LYS A 168 35.69 -20.54 7.63
CA LYS A 168 34.56 -21.23 8.25
C LYS A 168 34.06 -20.50 9.50
N SER A 169 34.98 -20.18 10.40
CA SER A 169 34.68 -19.49 11.65
C SER A 169 34.05 -18.13 11.39
N LYS A 170 34.58 -17.36 10.43
CA LYS A 170 34.02 -16.06 10.06
C LYS A 170 32.66 -16.17 9.39
N CYS A 171 32.51 -17.07 8.42
CA CYS A 171 31.25 -17.29 7.71
C CYS A 171 30.13 -17.65 8.69
N SER A 172 30.40 -18.57 9.62
CA SER A 172 29.44 -18.99 10.64
C SER A 172 29.05 -17.82 11.55
N LEU A 173 30.03 -17.08 12.07
CA LEU A 173 29.80 -15.92 12.94
C LEU A 173 28.98 -14.82 12.25
N VAL A 174 29.26 -14.53 10.98
CA VAL A 174 28.55 -13.47 10.27
C VAL A 174 27.14 -13.91 9.87
N TYR A 175 26.98 -15.15 9.41
CA TYR A 175 25.71 -15.67 8.90
C TYR A 175 24.67 -15.91 9.98
N TRP A 176 25.09 -16.53 11.10
CA TRP A 176 24.21 -16.85 12.22
C TRP A 176 24.16 -15.75 13.28
N GLY A 177 25.09 -14.80 13.21
CA GLY A 177 25.28 -13.79 14.24
C GLY A 177 26.16 -14.30 15.38
N GLU A 178 26.39 -13.43 16.36
CA GLU A 178 27.14 -13.74 17.56
C GLU A 178 26.19 -14.28 18.64
N GLU A 179 26.55 -15.40 19.26
CA GLU A 179 25.88 -15.86 20.48
C GLU A 179 26.19 -14.87 21.61
N ALA A 180 25.25 -13.99 21.89
CA ALA A 180 25.38 -12.98 22.93
C ALA A 180 24.09 -12.88 23.73
N THR A 181 24.22 -12.54 25.02
CA THR A 181 23.08 -12.20 25.86
C THR A 181 22.27 -11.07 25.19
N PRO A 182 20.95 -11.21 25.01
CA PRO A 182 20.14 -10.17 24.41
C PRO A 182 20.26 -8.85 25.19
N MET A 183 20.76 -7.82 24.53
CA MET A 183 20.89 -6.47 25.10
C MET A 183 19.98 -5.48 24.37
N THR A 184 19.19 -4.75 25.15
CA THR A 184 18.35 -3.64 24.66
C THR A 184 19.00 -2.28 24.93
N HIS A 185 18.34 -1.19 24.55
CA HIS A 185 18.85 0.18 24.67
C HIS A 185 17.71 1.12 25.08
N ASP A 186 18.02 2.15 25.88
CA ASP A 186 17.05 3.16 26.38
C ASP A 186 16.32 3.95 25.28
N LEU A 187 16.89 4.03 24.07
CA LEU A 187 16.30 4.69 22.90
C LEU A 187 15.38 3.76 22.08
N ILE A 188 15.30 2.47 22.42
CA ILE A 188 14.32 1.57 21.83
C ILE A 188 12.96 1.81 22.49
N ARG A 189 11.89 1.74 21.70
CA ARG A 189 10.53 1.83 22.23
C ARG A 189 10.24 0.57 23.06
N GLN A 190 9.92 0.77 24.33
CA GLN A 190 9.55 -0.30 25.25
C GLN A 190 8.08 -0.18 25.65
N VAL A 191 7.37 -1.30 25.70
CA VAL A 191 5.93 -1.36 26.00
C VAL A 191 5.69 -2.44 27.05
N TYR A 192 4.97 -2.09 28.12
CA TYR A 192 4.45 -3.07 29.06
C TYR A 192 3.25 -3.79 28.45
N PHE A 193 3.33 -5.11 28.34
CA PHE A 193 2.27 -5.96 27.84
C PHE A 193 1.71 -6.83 28.98
N PRO A 194 0.40 -6.73 29.29
CA PRO A 194 -0.20 -7.49 30.38
C PRO A 194 -0.23 -8.98 30.08
N VAL A 195 0.06 -9.79 31.10
CA VAL A 195 -0.03 -11.25 31.10
C VAL A 195 -0.72 -11.72 32.38
N THR A 196 -1.17 -12.97 32.44
CA THR A 196 -1.93 -13.50 33.60
C THR A 196 -1.24 -13.25 34.95
N ALA A 197 0.10 -13.31 34.98
CA ALA A 197 0.89 -13.16 36.20
C ALA A 197 1.56 -11.76 36.36
N GLY A 198 1.19 -10.75 35.56
CA GLY A 198 1.78 -9.42 35.64
C GLY A 198 2.00 -8.77 34.27
N TYR A 199 3.22 -8.34 33.99
CA TYR A 199 3.58 -7.67 32.74
C TYR A 199 4.89 -8.18 32.17
N HIS A 200 4.97 -8.30 30.85
CA HIS A 200 6.23 -8.38 30.13
C HIS A 200 6.61 -7.00 29.59
N LEU A 201 7.89 -6.63 29.70
CA LEU A 201 8.41 -5.44 29.03
C LEU A 201 8.94 -5.84 27.64
N LEU A 202 8.28 -5.36 26.58
CA LEU A 202 8.62 -5.69 25.20
C LEU A 202 9.44 -4.57 24.58
N SER A 203 10.63 -4.89 24.07
CA SER A 203 11.42 -3.99 23.22
C SER A 203 11.01 -4.14 21.76
N ILE A 204 10.45 -3.08 21.17
CA ILE A 204 9.87 -3.13 19.83
C ILE A 204 10.91 -2.70 18.78
N THR A 205 11.17 -3.57 17.81
CA THR A 205 12.12 -3.36 16.71
C THR A 205 11.43 -3.44 15.35
N THR A 206 12.01 -2.79 14.34
CA THR A 206 11.42 -2.72 13.00
C THR A 206 11.88 -3.89 12.13
N PRO A 207 10.97 -4.70 11.55
CA PRO A 207 11.32 -5.74 10.57
C PRO A 207 11.67 -5.08 9.23
N SER A 208 12.95 -4.75 9.01
CA SER A 208 13.33 -3.97 7.83
C SER A 208 13.09 -4.73 6.53
N MET A 209 13.23 -6.05 6.52
CA MET A 209 12.89 -6.85 5.33
C MET A 209 11.42 -6.69 4.92
N LEU A 210 10.49 -6.71 5.87
CA LEU A 210 9.06 -6.63 5.57
C LEU A 210 8.72 -5.22 5.13
N MET A 211 9.28 -4.23 5.82
CA MET A 211 9.10 -2.82 5.50
C MET A 211 9.55 -2.50 4.06
N PHE A 212 10.70 -3.02 3.62
CA PHE A 212 11.18 -2.80 2.27
C PHE A 212 10.57 -3.75 1.23
N GLU A 213 10.08 -4.92 1.63
CA GLU A 213 9.28 -5.80 0.77
C GLU A 213 7.96 -5.14 0.39
N VAL A 214 7.28 -4.47 1.33
CA VAL A 214 6.09 -3.66 1.04
C VAL A 214 6.42 -2.59 -0.01
N LYS A 215 7.53 -1.87 0.20
CA LYS A 215 7.96 -0.85 -0.77
C LYS A 215 8.24 -1.45 -2.15
N ARG A 216 8.94 -2.59 -2.22
CA ARG A 216 9.25 -3.29 -3.47
C ARG A 216 7.98 -3.63 -4.23
N ARG A 217 7.01 -4.29 -3.57
CA ARG A 217 5.73 -4.69 -4.19
C ARG A 217 4.89 -3.50 -4.63
N VAL A 218 4.83 -2.43 -3.83
CA VAL A 218 4.08 -1.23 -4.22
C VAL A 218 4.73 -0.52 -5.41
N ASN A 219 6.07 -0.52 -5.50
CA ASN A 219 6.76 0.01 -6.69
C ASN A 219 6.47 -0.81 -7.95
N GLU A 220 6.22 -2.12 -7.85
CA GLU A 220 5.84 -2.98 -8.98
C GLU A 220 4.48 -2.60 -9.58
N PHE A 221 3.64 -1.84 -8.86
CA PHE A 221 2.39 -1.32 -9.41
C PHE A 221 2.64 -0.31 -10.54
N ASP A 222 3.80 0.36 -10.56
CA ASP A 222 4.16 1.29 -11.62
C ASP A 222 4.71 0.55 -12.85
N LYS A 223 3.80 0.01 -13.65
CA LYS A 223 4.11 -0.66 -14.92
C LYS A 223 4.33 0.34 -16.04
N TRP A 224 5.37 0.10 -16.84
CA TRP A 224 5.74 0.92 -18.00
C TRP A 224 5.74 0.07 -19.28
N ILE A 225 5.16 0.61 -20.35
CA ILE A 225 5.13 0.01 -21.69
C ILE A 225 5.61 1.06 -22.67
N ASP A 226 6.64 0.75 -23.45
CA ASP A 226 7.22 1.66 -24.45
C ASP A 226 7.53 3.07 -23.91
N GLY A 227 8.04 3.15 -22.68
CA GLY A 227 8.37 4.42 -22.02
C GLY A 227 7.16 5.23 -21.53
N THR A 228 5.96 4.64 -21.53
CA THR A 228 4.74 5.24 -20.99
C THR A 228 4.20 4.45 -19.81
N SER A 229 3.91 5.13 -18.69
CA SER A 229 3.23 4.50 -17.55
C SER A 229 1.83 4.05 -17.94
N VAL A 230 1.46 2.82 -17.58
CA VAL A 230 0.14 2.24 -17.86
C VAL A 230 -1.00 3.10 -17.28
N LYS A 231 -0.73 3.84 -16.20
CA LYS A 231 -1.69 4.77 -15.59
C LYS A 231 -2.17 5.86 -16.56
N ARG A 232 -1.37 6.20 -17.59
CA ARG A 232 -1.78 7.17 -18.62
C ARG A 232 -2.92 6.68 -19.49
N PHE A 233 -3.07 5.37 -19.68
CA PHE A 233 -4.19 4.81 -20.45
C PHE A 233 -5.53 5.21 -19.82
N ARG A 234 -5.62 5.24 -18.47
CA ARG A 234 -6.80 5.74 -17.76
C ARG A 234 -7.06 7.23 -18.01
N SER A 235 -6.03 8.07 -17.93
CA SER A 235 -6.19 9.51 -18.19
C SER A 235 -6.54 9.83 -19.66
N GLU A 236 -6.12 8.98 -20.59
CA GLU A 236 -6.39 9.10 -22.02
C GLU A 236 -7.66 8.35 -22.46
N ASN A 237 -8.37 7.72 -21.52
CA ASN A 237 -9.54 6.89 -21.78
C ASN A 237 -9.30 5.77 -22.81
N LYS A 238 -8.09 5.18 -22.79
CA LYS A 238 -7.68 4.04 -23.62
C LYS A 238 -7.79 2.75 -22.82
N PHE A 239 -8.27 1.69 -23.46
CA PHE A 239 -8.33 0.37 -22.86
C PHE A 239 -6.94 -0.28 -22.78
N TYR A 240 -6.63 -0.89 -21.65
CA TYR A 240 -5.44 -1.72 -21.46
C TYR A 240 -5.86 -3.07 -20.88
N ALA A 241 -5.59 -4.15 -21.62
CA ALA A 241 -6.16 -5.46 -21.38
C ALA A 241 -5.70 -6.10 -20.05
N ASP A 242 -4.45 -5.89 -19.65
CA ASP A 242 -3.88 -6.54 -18.46
C ASP A 242 -4.23 -5.80 -17.15
N GLY A 243 -4.88 -4.65 -17.25
CA GLY A 243 -5.21 -3.79 -16.10
C GLY A 243 -3.98 -3.22 -15.40
N PHE A 244 -4.21 -2.47 -14.32
CA PHE A 244 -3.14 -1.97 -13.45
C PHE A 244 -3.62 -1.83 -12.01
N GLU A 245 -2.67 -1.85 -11.09
CA GLU A 245 -2.92 -1.70 -9.67
C GLU A 245 -2.55 -0.29 -9.20
N GLU A 246 -3.27 0.22 -8.22
CA GLU A 246 -2.98 1.52 -7.62
C GLU A 246 -3.31 1.45 -6.12
N MET A 247 -2.39 1.97 -5.29
CA MET A 247 -2.58 2.09 -3.85
C MET A 247 -2.63 3.57 -3.47
N PRO A 248 -3.83 4.16 -3.35
CA PRO A 248 -3.96 5.56 -2.98
C PRO A 248 -3.56 5.79 -1.52
N ASN A 249 -3.31 7.04 -1.16
CA ASN A 249 -3.02 7.49 0.22
C ASN A 249 -1.81 6.82 0.87
N LEU A 250 -0.81 6.47 0.07
CA LEU A 250 0.46 5.97 0.57
C LEU A 250 1.24 7.10 1.25
N THR A 251 1.82 6.83 2.42
CA THR A 251 2.69 7.77 3.11
C THR A 251 4.14 7.32 3.01
N GLU A 252 5.04 8.23 2.62
CA GLU A 252 6.49 7.98 2.63
C GLU A 252 7.09 8.38 3.97
N ILE A 253 7.88 7.49 4.57
CA ILE A 253 8.69 7.79 5.76
C ILE A 253 10.18 7.68 5.43
N GLY A 254 10.92 8.73 5.77
CA GLY A 254 12.35 8.84 5.50
C GLY A 254 13.22 8.48 6.70
N PHE A 255 14.13 7.52 6.52
CA PHE A 255 15.22 7.20 7.45
C PHE A 255 16.54 7.74 6.90
N SER A 256 16.80 9.01 7.19
CA SER A 256 17.96 9.75 6.64
C SER A 256 17.94 9.90 5.11
N HIS A 257 16.76 9.90 4.48
CA HIS A 257 16.53 9.92 3.01
C HIS A 257 17.39 10.93 2.20
N ASN A 258 17.79 12.06 2.79
CA ASN A 258 18.56 13.10 2.09
C ASN A 258 20.06 13.09 2.41
N GLU A 259 20.54 12.12 3.19
CA GLU A 259 21.93 12.09 3.68
C GLU A 259 22.54 10.70 3.49
N PHE A 260 23.15 10.46 2.33
CA PHE A 260 23.66 9.15 1.94
C PHE A 260 24.58 8.49 2.98
N THR A 261 25.52 9.25 3.54
CA THR A 261 26.44 8.76 4.57
C THR A 261 25.71 8.35 5.85
N LYS A 262 24.60 9.01 6.19
CA LYS A 262 23.77 8.67 7.34
C LYS A 262 22.80 7.51 7.04
N MET A 263 22.31 7.37 5.82
CA MET A 263 21.45 6.23 5.42
C MET A 263 22.15 4.91 5.68
N GLY A 264 23.43 4.81 5.29
CA GLY A 264 24.23 3.60 5.51
C GLY A 264 24.53 3.30 6.97
N ASN A 265 24.37 4.28 7.86
CA ASN A 265 24.48 4.06 9.31
C ASN A 265 23.23 3.41 9.91
N VAL A 266 22.10 3.43 9.21
CA VAL A 266 20.84 2.77 9.62
C VAL A 266 20.89 1.30 9.23
N SER A 267 20.89 1.00 7.94
CA SER A 267 21.04 -0.36 7.42
C SER A 267 21.38 -0.39 5.93
N TYR A 268 21.75 -1.56 5.41
CA TYR A 268 22.04 -1.77 4.00
C TYR A 268 20.78 -1.67 3.13
N LEU A 269 19.68 -2.32 3.55
CA LEU A 269 18.41 -2.22 2.81
C LEU A 269 17.88 -0.79 2.80
N ASN A 270 18.12 -0.01 3.86
CA ASN A 270 17.79 1.40 3.86
C ASN A 270 18.46 2.16 2.71
N VAL A 271 19.75 1.94 2.49
CA VAL A 271 20.49 2.55 1.37
C VAL A 271 19.93 2.08 0.03
N LYS A 272 19.68 0.78 -0.14
CA LYS A 272 19.10 0.22 -1.37
C LYS A 272 17.73 0.83 -1.68
N SER A 273 16.95 1.12 -0.66
CA SER A 273 15.64 1.74 -0.76
C SER A 273 15.68 3.27 -0.71
N ALA A 274 16.85 3.89 -0.94
CA ALA A 274 17.07 5.34 -0.93
C ALA A 274 16.60 6.03 0.37
N GLY A 275 16.61 5.32 1.49
CA GLY A 275 16.21 5.84 2.79
C GLY A 275 14.71 6.06 2.96
N ILE A 276 13.87 5.56 2.06
CA ILE A 276 12.41 5.71 2.14
C ILE A 276 11.76 4.35 2.33
N ALA A 277 10.80 4.27 3.24
CA ALA A 277 9.82 3.19 3.35
C ALA A 277 8.40 3.71 3.12
N TYR A 278 7.46 2.80 2.85
CA TYR A 278 6.06 3.12 2.61
C TYR A 278 5.16 2.63 3.75
N LEU A 279 4.21 3.48 4.15
CA LEU A 279 3.18 3.17 5.13
C LEU A 279 1.83 3.10 4.40
N ILE A 280 1.14 1.98 4.58
CA ILE A 280 -0.19 1.74 4.02
C ILE A 280 -1.22 2.47 4.88
N SER A 281 -2.19 3.12 4.24
CA SER A 281 -3.28 3.79 4.94
C SER A 281 -4.13 2.79 5.73
N SER A 282 -4.23 3.00 7.04
CA SER A 282 -5.16 2.31 7.93
C SER A 282 -6.06 3.35 8.63
N LEU A 283 -6.51 4.33 7.84
CA LEU A 283 -7.44 5.34 8.32
C LEU A 283 -8.86 4.73 8.37
N PRO A 284 -9.65 5.03 9.43
CA PRO A 284 -11.06 4.67 9.42
C PRO A 284 -11.78 5.39 8.28
N PRO A 285 -12.93 4.88 7.80
CA PRO A 285 -13.78 5.61 6.87
C PRO A 285 -14.10 7.00 7.41
N SER A 286 -13.79 8.03 6.63
CA SER A 286 -14.19 9.41 6.98
C SER A 286 -15.64 9.61 6.62
N LEU A 287 -16.53 9.43 7.60
CA LEU A 287 -17.90 9.89 7.49
C LEU A 287 -17.85 11.41 7.55
N LYS A 288 -18.11 12.09 6.42
CA LYS A 288 -18.27 13.55 6.45
C LYS A 288 -19.49 13.84 7.33
N PRO A 289 -19.37 14.59 8.43
CA PRO A 289 -20.54 15.16 9.06
C PRO A 289 -21.09 16.18 8.07
N GLU A 290 -22.02 15.76 7.22
CA GLU A 290 -22.83 16.72 6.51
C GLU A 290 -23.63 17.44 7.59
N LEU A 291 -23.25 18.68 7.89
CA LEU A 291 -24.11 19.58 8.65
C LEU A 291 -25.45 19.57 7.94
N THR A 292 -26.45 18.88 8.51
CA THR A 292 -27.75 18.71 7.89
C THR A 292 -28.34 20.11 7.72
N ARG A 293 -28.35 20.60 6.48
CA ARG A 293 -28.85 21.93 6.16
C ARG A 293 -30.37 21.90 6.29
N LEU A 294 -30.92 22.58 7.29
CA LEU A 294 -32.36 22.76 7.45
C LEU A 294 -32.89 23.61 6.27
N PRO A 295 -33.97 23.18 5.59
CA PRO A 295 -34.56 23.93 4.49
C PRO A 295 -35.27 25.18 5.02
N THR A 296 -35.04 26.33 4.39
CA THR A 296 -35.67 27.61 4.78
C THR A 296 -36.91 27.94 3.96
N THR A 297 -36.89 27.62 2.66
CA THR A 297 -37.97 27.95 1.73
C THR A 297 -38.55 26.72 1.05
N ASP A 298 -37.70 25.75 0.69
CA ASP A 298 -38.12 24.53 0.02
C ASP A 298 -37.06 23.43 0.16
N PHE A 299 -37.47 22.23 0.58
CA PHE A 299 -36.62 21.07 0.79
C PHE A 299 -35.88 20.62 -0.49
N PHE A 300 -36.60 20.53 -1.60
CA PHE A 300 -36.07 19.99 -2.85
C PHE A 300 -34.95 20.86 -3.44
N SER A 301 -35.04 22.18 -3.30
CA SER A 301 -34.04 23.13 -3.78
C SER A 301 -32.94 23.44 -2.76
N ASN A 302 -33.26 23.45 -1.46
CA ASN A 302 -32.29 23.82 -0.42
C ASN A 302 -31.41 22.63 -0.02
N CYS A 303 -31.96 21.42 -0.02
CA CYS A 303 -31.34 20.22 0.58
C CYS A 303 -30.94 19.16 -0.44
N LEU A 304 -31.55 19.12 -1.64
CA LEU A 304 -31.22 18.10 -2.65
C LEU A 304 -30.43 18.71 -3.81
N TRP A 305 -29.18 18.26 -3.99
CA TRP A 305 -28.35 18.65 -5.12
C TRP A 305 -28.38 17.58 -6.22
N PRO A 306 -28.93 17.84 -7.42
CA PRO A 306 -29.08 16.82 -8.46
C PRO A 306 -27.78 16.09 -8.84
N ASN A 307 -26.62 16.74 -8.76
CA ASN A 307 -25.34 16.11 -9.10
C ASN A 307 -24.92 15.01 -8.12
N GLN A 308 -25.45 15.01 -6.89
CA GLN A 308 -25.23 13.92 -5.94
C GLN A 308 -25.79 12.60 -6.48
N PHE A 309 -26.86 12.67 -7.26
CA PHE A 309 -27.58 11.54 -7.84
C PHE A 309 -27.17 11.26 -9.30
N LYS A 310 -26.05 11.85 -9.75
CA LYS A 310 -25.65 11.81 -11.15
C LYS A 310 -25.47 10.38 -11.66
N LEU A 311 -24.83 9.52 -10.87
CA LEU A 311 -24.59 8.13 -11.26
C LEU A 311 -25.89 7.35 -11.43
N GLN A 312 -26.82 7.51 -10.48
CA GLN A 312 -28.13 6.88 -10.47
C GLN A 312 -28.94 7.31 -11.70
N PHE A 313 -28.97 8.61 -12.01
CA PHE A 313 -29.65 9.12 -13.20
C PHE A 313 -29.00 8.66 -14.52
N GLU A 314 -27.67 8.59 -14.59
CA GLU A 314 -26.96 8.05 -15.75
C GLU A 314 -27.23 6.55 -15.95
N LEU A 315 -27.30 5.78 -14.85
CA LEU A 315 -27.68 4.37 -14.90
C LEU A 315 -29.13 4.18 -15.32
N MET A 316 -30.06 4.96 -14.75
CA MET A 316 -31.47 4.96 -15.14
C MET A 316 -31.62 5.26 -16.63
N HIS A 317 -30.88 6.26 -17.16
CA HIS A 317 -30.90 6.60 -18.58
C HIS A 317 -30.52 5.43 -19.48
N LYS A 318 -29.47 4.67 -19.10
CA LYS A 318 -29.04 3.48 -19.87
C LYS A 318 -30.16 2.46 -20.01
N TRP A 319 -30.93 2.24 -18.95
CA TRP A 319 -32.07 1.32 -18.97
C TRP A 319 -33.27 1.88 -19.73
N LEU A 320 -33.50 3.18 -19.70
CA LEU A 320 -34.57 3.83 -20.47
C LEU A 320 -34.32 3.79 -21.99
N VAL A 321 -33.07 3.77 -22.43
CA VAL A 321 -32.69 3.71 -23.86
C VAL A 321 -32.55 2.27 -24.36
N ASP A 322 -32.55 1.27 -23.47
CA ASP A 322 -32.45 -0.14 -23.86
C ASP A 322 -33.69 -0.58 -24.66
N SER A 323 -33.46 -1.09 -25.88
CA SER A 323 -34.53 -1.52 -26.79
C SER A 323 -35.24 -2.80 -26.33
N ARG A 324 -34.63 -3.55 -25.40
CA ARG A 324 -35.16 -4.78 -24.85
C ARG A 324 -36.14 -4.43 -23.72
N ASN A 325 -37.32 -3.92 -24.07
CA ASN A 325 -38.40 -3.58 -23.13
C ASN A 325 -38.99 -4.84 -22.46
N ASN A 326 -38.23 -5.49 -21.59
CA ASN A 326 -38.60 -6.70 -20.87
C ASN A 326 -38.85 -6.39 -19.38
N PHE A 327 -39.33 -7.37 -18.62
CA PHE A 327 -39.63 -7.21 -17.20
C PHE A 327 -38.39 -6.78 -16.39
N GLN A 328 -37.22 -7.36 -16.66
CA GLN A 328 -35.98 -7.07 -15.93
C GLN A 328 -35.52 -5.61 -16.10
N VAL A 329 -35.67 -5.04 -17.30
CA VAL A 329 -35.35 -3.62 -17.55
C VAL A 329 -36.28 -2.71 -16.75
N ARG A 330 -37.58 -3.03 -16.68
CA ARG A 330 -38.54 -2.27 -15.87
C ARG A 330 -38.25 -2.37 -14.37
N THR A 331 -37.99 -3.58 -13.87
CA THR A 331 -37.59 -3.79 -12.47
C THR A 331 -36.33 -3.01 -12.12
N ARG A 332 -35.30 -3.06 -12.97
CA ARG A 332 -34.04 -2.37 -12.69
C ARG A 332 -34.18 -0.84 -12.70
N ARG A 333 -35.06 -0.31 -13.55
CA ARG A 333 -35.43 1.11 -13.55
C ARG A 333 -36.11 1.49 -12.22
N ASP A 334 -37.08 0.69 -11.79
CA ASP A 334 -37.85 0.96 -10.58
C ASP A 334 -36.94 0.85 -9.34
N GLU A 335 -36.02 -0.12 -9.29
CA GLU A 335 -34.98 -0.21 -8.24
C GLU A 335 -34.13 1.06 -8.14
N ILE A 336 -33.67 1.62 -9.26
CA ILE A 336 -32.86 2.84 -9.25
C ILE A 336 -33.68 4.06 -8.76
N LEU A 337 -34.96 4.14 -9.13
CA LEU A 337 -35.86 5.17 -8.63
C LEU A 337 -36.06 5.05 -7.11
N LEU A 338 -36.18 3.82 -6.60
CA LEU A 338 -36.27 3.54 -5.17
C LEU A 338 -34.95 3.85 -4.44
N GLU A 339 -33.79 3.53 -5.00
CA GLU A 339 -32.48 3.91 -4.43
C GLU A 339 -32.37 5.44 -4.26
N ILE A 340 -32.80 6.21 -5.26
CA ILE A 340 -32.85 7.68 -5.17
C ILE A 340 -33.84 8.13 -4.09
N PHE A 341 -35.01 7.50 -4.01
CA PHE A 341 -36.01 7.81 -2.98
C PHE A 341 -35.48 7.51 -1.57
N ASP A 342 -34.81 6.38 -1.37
CA ASP A 342 -34.21 5.99 -0.09
C ASP A 342 -33.18 7.01 0.39
N GLU A 343 -32.34 7.53 -0.51
CA GLU A 343 -31.40 8.62 -0.18
C GLU A 343 -32.13 9.92 0.24
N ILE A 344 -33.27 10.23 -0.39
CA ILE A 344 -34.13 11.36 0.01
C ILE A 344 -34.75 11.10 1.39
N VAL A 345 -35.24 9.90 1.65
CA VAL A 345 -35.80 9.50 2.97
C VAL A 345 -34.72 9.59 4.05
N GLN A 346 -33.50 9.12 3.78
CA GLN A 346 -32.38 9.26 4.71
C GLN A 346 -32.08 10.73 5.03
N LYS A 347 -32.19 11.63 4.05
CA LYS A 347 -32.07 13.08 4.28
C LYS A 347 -33.17 13.61 5.21
N ILE A 348 -34.40 13.13 5.04
CA ILE A 348 -35.52 13.50 5.92
C ILE A 348 -35.27 13.00 7.34
N TRP A 349 -34.81 11.77 7.52
CA TRP A 349 -34.48 11.24 8.84
C TRP A 349 -33.35 12.02 9.52
N GLN A 350 -32.35 12.48 8.75
CA GLN A 350 -31.32 13.38 9.26
C GLN A 350 -31.88 14.73 9.73
N LEU A 351 -32.89 15.28 9.04
CA LEU A 351 -33.58 16.51 9.44
C LEU A 351 -34.42 16.30 10.70
N ARG A 352 -35.08 15.15 10.82
CA ARG A 352 -35.90 14.77 11.99
C ARG A 352 -35.06 14.45 13.22
N ALA A 353 -33.80 14.03 13.04
CA ALA A 353 -32.86 13.80 14.13
C ALA A 353 -32.31 15.09 14.77
N VAL A 354 -32.58 16.26 14.16
CA VAL A 354 -32.35 17.57 14.80
C VAL A 354 -33.40 17.78 15.90
N ASP A 355 -33.14 18.70 16.84
CA ASP A 355 -34.11 19.06 17.87
C ASP A 355 -35.51 19.30 17.27
N PRO A 356 -36.56 18.62 17.79
CA PRO A 356 -37.93 18.86 17.36
C PRO A 356 -38.30 20.34 17.47
N ASP A 357 -39.23 20.79 16.63
CA ASP A 357 -39.73 22.18 16.60
C ASP A 357 -38.75 23.16 15.94
N TRP A 358 -37.76 22.66 15.19
CA TRP A 358 -36.87 23.53 14.42
C TRP A 358 -37.64 24.33 13.36
N SER A 359 -38.70 23.78 12.76
CA SER A 359 -39.47 24.40 11.67
C SER A 359 -40.42 25.52 12.10
N SER A 360 -40.64 25.69 13.40
CA SER A 360 -41.50 26.74 13.98
C SER A 360 -40.77 28.06 14.21
N LYS A 361 -39.43 28.08 14.15
CA LYS A 361 -38.62 29.29 14.32
C LYS A 361 -38.86 30.25 13.15
N GLU A 362 -38.82 31.56 13.41
CA GLU A 362 -39.08 32.64 12.44
C GLU A 362 -38.30 32.49 11.14
N ARG A 363 -37.05 32.01 11.22
CA ARG A 363 -36.17 31.74 10.08
C ARG A 363 -36.78 30.78 9.03
N PHE A 364 -37.74 29.94 9.42
CA PHE A 364 -38.37 28.92 8.57
C PHE A 364 -39.85 29.26 8.28
N SER A 365 -40.25 30.54 8.39
CA SER A 365 -41.62 31.00 8.07
C SER A 365 -42.03 30.67 6.64
N ASP A 366 -41.09 30.74 5.72
CA ASP A 366 -41.33 30.60 4.28
C ASP A 366 -41.41 29.14 3.82
N LEU A 367 -41.05 28.19 4.68
CA LEU A 367 -41.17 26.77 4.40
C LEU A 367 -42.67 26.38 4.42
N PRO A 368 -43.24 25.82 3.34
CA PRO A 368 -44.66 25.47 3.31
C PRO A 368 -45.05 24.51 4.43
N LYS A 369 -46.26 24.68 5.00
CA LYS A 369 -46.75 23.84 6.10
C LYS A 369 -46.65 22.34 5.79
N TRP A 370 -47.03 21.93 4.59
CA TRP A 370 -46.96 20.52 4.18
C TRP A 370 -45.54 19.96 4.20
N GLN A 371 -44.51 20.78 3.93
CA GLN A 371 -43.11 20.36 4.09
C GLN A 371 -42.71 20.30 5.56
N LYS A 372 -43.15 21.24 6.41
CA LYS A 372 -42.88 21.19 7.85
C LYS A 372 -43.41 19.89 8.47
N VAL A 373 -44.64 19.51 8.11
CA VAL A 373 -45.29 18.30 8.60
C VAL A 373 -44.47 17.04 8.29
N VAL A 374 -43.90 16.96 7.08
CA VAL A 374 -43.09 15.81 6.67
C VAL A 374 -41.67 15.86 7.25
N LEU A 375 -41.06 17.03 7.43
CA LEU A 375 -39.63 17.13 7.69
C LEU A 375 -39.25 17.27 9.18
N ASP A 376 -40.18 17.68 10.04
CA ASP A 376 -39.96 17.94 11.46
C ASP A 376 -40.83 17.04 12.34
N ASP A 377 -40.22 16.41 13.34
CA ASP A 377 -40.92 15.49 14.25
C ASP A 377 -41.86 16.19 15.24
N HIS A 378 -41.80 17.52 15.35
CA HIS A 378 -42.85 18.31 16.01
C HIS A 378 -44.25 17.98 15.49
N TRP A 379 -44.37 17.72 14.18
CA TRP A 379 -45.64 17.50 13.50
C TRP A 379 -45.99 16.02 13.34
N LYS A 380 -45.34 15.11 14.09
CA LYS A 380 -45.53 13.66 13.93
C LYS A 380 -46.99 13.20 13.99
N ILE A 381 -47.79 13.79 14.87
CA ILE A 381 -49.23 13.48 14.98
C ILE A 381 -49.96 13.87 13.69
N GLU A 382 -49.79 15.11 13.22
CA GLU A 382 -50.43 15.61 11.99
C GLU A 382 -49.94 14.86 10.74
N ARG A 383 -48.68 14.39 10.73
CA ARG A 383 -48.12 13.55 9.67
C ARG A 383 -48.78 12.18 9.57
N VAL A 384 -49.19 11.59 10.70
CA VAL A 384 -49.85 10.27 10.75
C VAL A 384 -51.36 10.41 10.49
N ASP A 385 -51.98 11.49 10.96
CA ASP A 385 -53.43 11.68 10.88
C ASP A 385 -53.91 12.22 9.52
N ASP A 386 -53.06 12.96 8.79
CA ASP A 386 -53.42 13.55 7.48
C ASP A 386 -52.46 13.13 6.35
N ASP A 387 -52.89 12.12 5.58
CA ASP A 387 -52.20 11.62 4.40
C ASP A 387 -52.04 12.70 3.28
N GLN A 388 -52.77 13.82 3.30
CA GLN A 388 -52.68 14.84 2.25
C GLN A 388 -51.28 15.45 2.16
N PHE A 389 -50.63 15.69 3.30
CA PHE A 389 -49.29 16.27 3.34
C PHE A 389 -48.24 15.31 2.77
N LEU A 390 -48.34 14.03 3.11
CA LEU A 390 -47.47 12.98 2.56
C LEU A 390 -47.70 12.79 1.06
N ASN A 391 -48.96 12.77 0.61
CA ASN A 391 -49.30 12.63 -0.80
C ASN A 391 -48.77 13.80 -1.64
N GLU A 392 -48.85 15.04 -1.14
CA GLU A 392 -48.26 16.20 -1.82
C GLU A 392 -46.73 16.14 -1.84
N PHE A 393 -46.12 15.64 -0.77
CA PHE A 393 -44.68 15.42 -0.70
C PHE A 393 -44.19 14.38 -1.70
N LEU A 394 -44.87 13.24 -1.80
CA LEU A 394 -44.53 12.17 -2.74
C LEU A 394 -44.67 12.66 -4.20
N ARG A 395 -45.76 13.35 -4.54
CA ARG A 395 -45.91 13.98 -5.87
C ARG A 395 -44.80 14.98 -6.18
N SER A 396 -44.44 15.81 -5.21
CA SER A 396 -43.35 16.79 -5.36
C SER A 396 -41.99 16.11 -5.51
N THR A 397 -41.78 14.98 -4.83
CA THR A 397 -40.58 14.13 -4.96
C THR A 397 -40.47 13.54 -6.36
N ALA A 398 -41.55 12.94 -6.87
CA ALA A 398 -41.58 12.41 -8.23
C ALA A 398 -41.30 13.51 -9.29
N ARG A 399 -41.90 14.70 -9.13
CA ARG A 399 -41.61 15.86 -9.99
C ARG A 399 -40.14 16.27 -9.92
N TRP A 400 -39.58 16.35 -8.72
CA TRP A 400 -38.17 16.69 -8.53
C TRP A 400 -37.25 15.67 -9.21
N MET A 401 -37.51 14.37 -9.06
CA MET A 401 -36.71 13.31 -9.69
C MET A 401 -36.69 13.45 -11.22
N ILE A 402 -37.83 13.72 -11.84
CA ILE A 402 -37.93 13.93 -13.30
C ILE A 402 -37.16 15.18 -13.75
N LEU A 403 -37.29 16.28 -13.01
CA LEU A 403 -36.57 17.53 -13.32
C LEU A 403 -35.07 17.39 -13.10
N ALA A 404 -34.65 16.69 -12.05
CA ALA A 404 -33.25 16.40 -11.73
C ALA A 404 -32.63 15.51 -12.82
N TYR A 405 -33.31 14.44 -13.24
CA TYR A 405 -32.91 13.62 -14.38
C TYR A 405 -32.68 14.46 -15.64
N LYS A 406 -33.67 15.30 -16.01
CA LYS A 406 -33.56 16.17 -17.18
C LYS A 406 -32.36 17.14 -17.08
N LYS A 407 -32.10 17.65 -15.88
CA LYS A 407 -30.96 18.54 -15.61
C LYS A 407 -29.62 17.83 -15.75
N ILE A 408 -29.49 16.59 -15.29
CA ILE A 408 -28.24 15.83 -15.35
C ILE A 408 -27.93 15.35 -16.76
N LEU A 409 -28.91 14.81 -17.49
CA LEU A 409 -28.72 14.28 -18.84
C LEU A 409 -28.74 15.39 -19.91
N GLY A 410 -29.29 16.56 -19.60
CA GLY A 410 -29.32 17.71 -20.48
C GLY A 410 -30.01 17.38 -21.81
N LYS A 411 -29.29 17.55 -22.93
CA LYS A 411 -29.81 17.28 -24.28
C LYS A 411 -30.10 15.80 -24.56
N ASN A 412 -29.50 14.90 -23.79
CA ASN A 412 -29.70 13.46 -23.95
C ASN A 412 -30.93 12.95 -23.19
N ALA A 413 -31.56 13.79 -22.36
CA ALA A 413 -32.71 13.38 -21.57
C ALA A 413 -33.90 13.02 -22.47
N LEU A 414 -34.50 11.85 -22.23
CA LEU A 414 -35.78 11.49 -22.82
C LEU A 414 -36.90 12.35 -22.24
N SER A 415 -37.92 12.63 -23.06
CA SER A 415 -39.12 13.34 -22.60
C SER A 415 -40.00 12.40 -21.80
N LEU A 416 -39.92 12.47 -20.48
CA LEU A 416 -40.83 11.76 -19.57
C LEU A 416 -42.16 12.53 -19.51
N ASN A 417 -43.26 11.86 -19.82
CA ASN A 417 -44.61 12.44 -19.86
C ASN A 417 -45.34 12.30 -18.51
N ASP A 418 -46.60 12.71 -18.47
CA ASP A 418 -47.43 12.62 -17.26
C ASP A 418 -47.66 11.18 -16.77
N ASP A 419 -47.56 10.17 -17.64
CA ASP A 419 -47.71 8.78 -17.26
C ASP A 419 -46.49 8.26 -16.48
N GLU A 420 -45.29 8.69 -16.87
CA GLU A 420 -44.07 8.39 -16.09
C GLU A 420 -44.09 9.10 -14.73
N LEU A 421 -44.61 10.33 -14.65
CA LEU A 421 -44.82 10.99 -13.36
C LEU A 421 -45.79 10.21 -12.47
N LYS A 422 -46.89 9.70 -13.02
CA LYS A 422 -47.84 8.85 -12.28
C LYS A 422 -47.18 7.54 -11.82
N HIS A 423 -46.42 6.88 -12.70
CA HIS A 423 -45.69 5.65 -12.37
C HIS A 423 -44.71 5.86 -11.23
N VAL A 424 -43.84 6.86 -11.33
CA VAL A 424 -42.88 7.19 -10.26
C VAL A 424 -43.61 7.52 -8.95
N THR A 425 -44.69 8.31 -9.02
CA THR A 425 -45.48 8.65 -7.83
C THR A 425 -46.09 7.41 -7.18
N GLN A 426 -46.66 6.50 -7.97
CA GLN A 426 -47.25 5.26 -7.46
C GLN A 426 -46.17 4.36 -6.83
N LEU A 427 -45.01 4.23 -7.48
CA LEU A 427 -43.89 3.43 -7.00
C LEU A 427 -43.39 3.89 -5.62
N ILE A 428 -43.19 5.20 -5.42
CA ILE A 428 -42.74 5.73 -4.12
C ILE A 428 -43.88 5.78 -3.09
N GLN A 429 -45.14 5.84 -3.52
CA GLN A 429 -46.29 5.76 -2.63
C GLN A 429 -46.38 4.41 -1.91
N GLU A 430 -45.99 3.33 -2.59
CA GLU A 430 -45.89 1.99 -1.97
C GLU A 430 -44.86 1.97 -0.83
N GLN A 431 -43.93 2.93 -0.79
CA GLN A 431 -42.91 3.09 0.25
C GLN A 431 -43.23 4.20 1.27
N LYS A 432 -44.48 4.70 1.31
CA LYS A 432 -44.85 5.84 2.17
C LYS A 432 -44.61 5.60 3.66
N GLU A 433 -44.62 4.34 4.11
CA GLU A 433 -44.37 3.97 5.51
C GLU A 433 -42.99 4.42 6.00
N ALA A 434 -41.99 4.53 5.11
CA ALA A 434 -40.67 5.03 5.45
C ALA A 434 -40.66 6.51 5.88
N LEU A 435 -41.75 7.24 5.58
CA LEU A 435 -41.94 8.64 5.93
C LEU A 435 -42.79 8.86 7.20
N LEU A 436 -43.37 7.83 7.82
CA LEU A 436 -44.23 8.00 9.00
C LEU A 436 -43.45 8.25 10.29
#